data_AF-A0A1V4WUS5-F1
#
_entry.id   AF-A0A1V4WUS5-F1
#
_cell.length_a   1.000
_cell.length_b   1.000
_cell.length_c   1.000
_cell.angle_alpha   90.00
_cell.angle_beta   90.00
_cell.angle_gamma   90.00
#
_symmetry.space_group_name_H-M   'P 1'
#
loop_
_entity.id
_entity.type
_entity.pdbx_description
1 polymer ?
#
loop_
_entity_poly.entity_id
_entity_poly.type
_entity_poly.pdbx_seq_one_letter_code
_entity_poly.pdbx_strand_id
1 'polypeptide(L)'
;MRKEHFLVGLSIVLYLFGHLALIRRLEPAIGFFYVTSWWSYIILLDSLVSLRSGRFLFLDRFLPAVIIVSCGYWCAFELVNLRIGNWFYINVPHAIPLRYAGYVLAYGTVIPAIGLTASIISPFLGRVGVRPVTVSRNYPVQAVSCGIALFLLTLIFPGYLFGLAWVFAIPLIDGINYRVGHRSFMGDLERGEVGRLLGALASGLVCGLLWETWNSLSPVKWVYTVPFFEGMKVFEMPLPGYIGFPVFGVETIAFIDLLQGLRRKRAAFVLTICTALLTAALSFVLIDAYTVFSRTTPVEQLSFLSRQSKEALMVSGARTNLTVDTTLLAPGEAQRMRLVNLKGLGYQNYLKLQNHGITSVHELARLDEAALSRMLGEKNPLRIHIYQTAARAH
;
A
#
# COMPACT_ATOMS: atom_id res chain seq x y z
N MET A 1 12.71 2.02 -33.37
CA MET A 1 11.63 1.40 -32.56
C MET A 1 10.69 2.51 -32.10
N ARG A 2 9.37 2.39 -32.29
CA ARG A 2 8.42 3.34 -31.68
C ARG A 2 8.55 3.27 -30.14
N LYS A 3 8.44 4.42 -29.47
CA LYS A 3 8.63 4.56 -28.01
C LYS A 3 7.78 3.56 -27.21
N GLU A 4 6.57 3.30 -27.68
CA GLU A 4 5.60 2.36 -27.11
C GLU A 4 6.15 0.93 -27.04
N HIS A 5 6.72 0.41 -28.14
CA HIS A 5 7.27 -0.95 -28.16
C HIS A 5 8.47 -1.11 -27.23
N PHE A 6 9.30 -0.07 -27.12
CA PHE A 6 10.38 -0.05 -26.14
C PHE A 6 9.85 -0.12 -24.71
N LEU A 7 8.83 0.67 -24.38
CA LEU A 7 8.23 0.69 -23.05
C LEU A 7 7.51 -0.63 -22.71
N VAL A 8 6.85 -1.27 -23.68
CA VAL A 8 6.32 -2.63 -23.50
C VAL A 8 7.44 -3.61 -23.18
N GLY A 9 8.54 -3.61 -23.93
CA GLY A 9 9.72 -4.44 -23.62
C GLY A 9 10.29 -4.17 -22.23
N LEU A 10 10.44 -2.89 -21.86
CA LEU A 10 10.92 -2.46 -20.55
C LEU A 10 10.00 -2.95 -19.42
N SER A 11 8.68 -2.90 -19.59
CA SER A 11 7.73 -3.39 -18.60
C SER A 11 7.91 -4.89 -18.31
N ILE A 12 8.09 -5.69 -19.35
CA ILE A 12 8.31 -7.14 -19.23
C ILE A 12 9.63 -7.40 -18.51
N VAL A 13 10.71 -6.74 -18.93
CA VAL A 13 12.03 -6.87 -18.28
C VAL A 13 11.96 -6.48 -16.81
N LEU A 14 11.28 -5.39 -16.47
CA LEU A 14 11.13 -4.93 -15.09
C LEU A 14 10.35 -5.92 -14.22
N TYR A 15 9.26 -6.48 -14.75
CA TYR A 15 8.47 -7.50 -14.05
C TYR A 15 9.27 -8.78 -13.80
N LEU A 16 10.00 -9.25 -14.83
CA LEU A 16 10.85 -10.44 -14.74
C LEU A 16 12.02 -10.22 -13.78
N PHE A 17 12.62 -9.03 -13.79
CA PHE A 17 13.69 -8.67 -12.86
C PHE A 17 13.22 -8.73 -11.40
N GLY A 18 12.03 -8.19 -11.10
CA GLY A 18 11.43 -8.29 -9.76
C GLY A 18 11.25 -9.74 -9.30
N HIS A 19 10.72 -10.60 -10.17
CA HIS A 19 10.56 -12.03 -9.87
C HIS A 19 11.90 -12.75 -9.71
N LEU A 20 12.89 -12.44 -10.55
CA LEU A 20 14.23 -12.98 -10.42
C LEU A 20 14.86 -12.57 -9.09
N ALA A 21 14.68 -11.32 -8.67
CA ALA A 21 15.17 -10.82 -7.38
C ALA A 21 14.54 -11.55 -6.19
N LEU A 22 13.24 -11.89 -6.25
CA LEU A 22 12.59 -12.74 -5.26
C LEU A 22 13.19 -14.16 -5.24
N ILE A 23 13.23 -14.83 -6.40
CA ILE A 23 13.66 -16.23 -6.51
C ILE A 23 15.13 -16.40 -6.11
N ARG A 24 15.99 -15.48 -6.55
CA ARG A 24 17.44 -15.51 -6.29
C ARG A 24 17.84 -14.74 -5.03
N ARG A 25 16.88 -14.19 -4.29
CA ARG A 25 17.12 -13.42 -3.05
C ARG A 25 18.15 -12.30 -3.22
N LEU A 26 18.03 -11.52 -4.29
CA LEU A 26 19.01 -10.48 -4.64
C LEU A 26 18.80 -9.21 -3.79
N GLU A 27 19.78 -8.82 -2.99
CA GLU A 27 19.72 -7.56 -2.23
C GLU A 27 20.42 -6.40 -2.95
N PRO A 28 19.86 -5.17 -2.88
CA PRO A 28 18.63 -4.77 -2.17
C PRO A 28 17.33 -5.00 -2.98
N ALA A 29 17.42 -5.51 -4.22
CA ALA A 29 16.32 -5.57 -5.18
C ALA A 29 15.08 -6.36 -4.69
N ILE A 30 15.27 -7.40 -3.88
CA ILE A 30 14.20 -8.20 -3.27
C ILE A 30 13.22 -7.34 -2.47
N GLY A 31 13.69 -6.27 -1.83
CA GLY A 31 12.86 -5.35 -1.08
C GLY A 31 11.99 -4.43 -1.94
N PHE A 32 12.22 -4.40 -3.25
CA PHE A 32 11.51 -3.56 -4.22
C PHE A 32 10.59 -4.36 -5.14
N PHE A 33 10.34 -5.65 -4.85
CA PHE A 33 9.45 -6.48 -5.67
C PHE A 33 8.10 -5.81 -5.95
N TYR A 34 7.43 -5.34 -4.89
CA TYR A 34 6.15 -4.64 -5.00
C TYR A 34 6.22 -3.43 -5.94
N VAL A 35 7.29 -2.64 -5.83
CA VAL A 35 7.54 -1.47 -6.68
C VAL A 35 7.73 -1.90 -8.15
N THR A 36 8.58 -2.89 -8.41
CA THR A 36 8.83 -3.37 -9.79
C THR A 36 7.55 -3.91 -10.44
N SER A 37 6.72 -4.63 -9.68
CA SER A 37 5.44 -5.16 -10.17
C SER A 37 4.48 -4.04 -10.58
N TRP A 38 4.25 -3.04 -9.72
CA TRP A 38 3.36 -1.93 -10.07
C TRP A 38 3.86 -1.08 -11.22
N TRP A 39 5.15 -0.73 -11.25
CA TRP A 39 5.69 0.08 -12.34
C TRP A 39 5.68 -0.68 -13.67
N SER A 40 5.92 -1.99 -13.66
CA SER A 40 5.75 -2.81 -14.87
C SER A 40 4.31 -2.76 -15.38
N TYR A 41 3.32 -2.87 -14.48
CA TYR A 41 1.91 -2.81 -14.82
C TYR A 41 1.51 -1.45 -15.41
N ILE A 42 1.90 -0.36 -14.75
CA ILE A 42 1.64 1.01 -15.22
C ILE A 42 2.29 1.26 -16.58
N ILE A 43 3.57 0.88 -16.73
CA ILE A 43 4.29 1.08 -18.00
C ILE A 43 3.62 0.31 -19.13
N LEU A 44 3.23 -0.94 -18.89
CA LEU A 44 2.54 -1.77 -19.86
C LEU A 44 1.20 -1.16 -20.25
N LEU A 45 0.33 -0.87 -19.28
CA LEU A 45 -1.01 -0.36 -19.56
C LEU A 45 -0.98 0.99 -20.27
N ASP A 46 -0.14 1.92 -19.85
CA ASP A 46 -0.07 3.23 -20.49
C ASP A 46 0.49 3.14 -21.92
N SER A 47 1.43 2.22 -22.15
CA SER A 47 1.92 1.93 -23.51
C SER A 47 0.81 1.36 -24.40
N LEU A 48 -0.03 0.46 -23.87
CA LEU A 48 -1.17 -0.09 -24.61
C LEU A 48 -2.25 0.96 -24.88
N VAL A 49 -2.50 1.86 -23.93
CA VAL A 49 -3.40 3.02 -24.11
C VAL A 49 -2.85 3.96 -25.17
N SER A 50 -1.54 4.25 -25.17
CA SER A 50 -0.89 5.08 -26.18
C SER A 50 -0.94 4.46 -27.57
N LEU A 51 -0.79 3.13 -27.70
CA LEU A 51 -0.93 2.44 -28.98
C LEU A 51 -2.33 2.59 -29.60
N ARG A 52 -3.38 2.71 -28.78
CA ARG A 52 -4.77 2.90 -29.24
C ARG A 52 -5.14 4.37 -29.47
N SER A 53 -4.70 5.25 -28.60
CA SER A 53 -5.11 6.67 -28.57
C SER A 53 -4.10 7.64 -29.17
N GLY A 54 -2.87 7.18 -29.41
CA GLY A 54 -1.73 8.00 -29.87
C GLY A 54 -1.08 8.86 -28.78
N ARG A 55 -1.49 8.75 -27.51
CA ARG A 55 -0.96 9.56 -26.40
C ARG A 55 -0.87 8.75 -25.11
N PHE A 56 0.19 8.97 -24.33
CA PHE A 56 0.30 8.48 -22.96
C PHE A 56 -0.62 9.27 -22.03
N LEU A 57 -1.25 8.57 -21.09
CA LEU A 57 -2.13 9.15 -20.08
C LEU A 57 -1.34 9.69 -18.88
N PHE A 58 -0.30 8.96 -18.44
CA PHE A 58 0.52 9.31 -17.26
C PHE A 58 2.02 9.36 -17.53
N LEU A 59 2.56 8.55 -18.46
CA LEU A 59 3.98 8.51 -18.88
C LEU A 59 4.36 9.68 -19.80
N ASP A 60 3.95 10.88 -19.41
CA ASP A 60 4.28 12.14 -20.05
C ASP A 60 5.19 12.99 -19.16
N ARG A 61 5.39 14.26 -19.53
CA ARG A 61 6.25 15.20 -18.79
C ARG A 61 5.76 15.50 -17.37
N PHE A 62 4.52 15.18 -17.02
CA PHE A 62 3.93 15.45 -15.71
C PHE A 62 4.02 14.25 -14.76
N LEU A 63 4.58 13.12 -15.21
CA LEU A 63 4.74 11.92 -14.38
C LEU A 63 5.36 12.22 -12.99
N PRO A 64 6.43 13.02 -12.84
CA PRO A 64 6.99 13.32 -11.51
C PRO A 64 5.98 14.02 -10.59
N ALA A 65 5.18 14.94 -11.12
CA ALA A 65 4.15 15.62 -10.34
C ALA A 65 3.03 14.65 -9.94
N VAL A 66 2.63 13.73 -10.84
CA VAL A 66 1.63 12.70 -10.52
C VAL A 66 2.14 11.74 -9.44
N ILE A 67 3.42 11.33 -9.49
CA ILE A 67 4.04 10.50 -8.45
C ILE A 67 3.98 11.19 -7.09
N ILE A 68 4.35 12.47 -7.04
CA ILE A 68 4.33 13.26 -5.80
C ILE A 68 2.90 13.37 -5.26
N VAL A 69 1.93 13.72 -6.12
CA VAL A 69 0.53 13.85 -5.73
C VAL A 69 -0.07 12.51 -5.29
N SER A 70 0.24 11.42 -5.99
CA SER A 70 -0.18 10.06 -5.63
C SER A 70 0.42 9.62 -4.29
N CYS A 71 1.69 9.96 -4.04
CA CYS A 71 2.34 9.72 -2.76
C CYS A 71 1.63 10.47 -1.63
N GLY A 72 1.38 11.78 -1.81
CA GLY A 72 0.64 12.58 -0.83
C GLY A 72 -0.80 12.10 -0.61
N TYR A 73 -1.47 11.64 -1.67
CA TYR A 73 -2.81 11.04 -1.61
C TYR A 73 -2.84 9.79 -0.72
N TRP A 74 -1.94 8.82 -0.94
CA TRP A 74 -1.84 7.66 -0.05
C TRP A 74 -1.42 8.04 1.37
N CYS A 75 -0.51 9.00 1.53
CA CYS A 75 -0.07 9.46 2.84
C CYS A 75 -1.22 10.04 3.69
N ALA A 76 -2.26 10.60 3.08
CA ALA A 76 -3.46 11.01 3.83
C ALA A 76 -4.12 9.81 4.55
N PHE A 77 -4.17 8.65 3.92
CA PHE A 77 -4.66 7.41 4.54
C PHE A 77 -3.71 6.89 5.61
N GLU A 78 -2.39 7.03 5.44
CA GLU A 78 -1.42 6.70 6.49
C GLU A 78 -1.65 7.56 7.75
N LEU A 79 -1.97 8.84 7.60
CA LEU A 79 -2.33 9.70 8.73
C LEU A 79 -3.62 9.24 9.43
N VAL A 80 -4.63 8.81 8.68
CA VAL A 80 -5.84 8.19 9.24
C VAL A 80 -5.49 6.88 9.96
N ASN A 81 -4.59 6.08 9.39
CA ASN A 81 -4.14 4.81 9.95
C ASN A 81 -3.48 4.95 11.32
N LEU A 82 -2.82 6.08 11.60
CA LEU A 82 -2.30 6.36 12.95
C LEU A 82 -3.40 6.29 14.02
N ARG A 83 -4.65 6.60 13.64
CA ARG A 83 -5.80 6.54 14.54
C ARG A 83 -6.53 5.20 14.50
N ILE A 84 -6.75 4.63 13.32
CA ILE A 84 -7.54 3.39 13.18
C ILE A 84 -6.71 2.13 13.42
N GLY A 85 -5.39 2.16 13.17
CA GLY A 85 -4.48 1.04 13.42
C GLY A 85 -4.79 -0.22 12.61
N ASN A 86 -5.26 -0.06 11.37
CA ASN A 86 -5.75 -1.15 10.52
C ASN A 86 -4.65 -1.86 9.72
N TRP A 87 -3.47 -1.24 9.56
CA TRP A 87 -2.32 -1.90 8.96
C TRP A 87 -0.99 -1.41 9.55
N PHE A 88 0.06 -2.21 9.34
CA PHE A 88 1.42 -1.89 9.73
C PHE A 88 2.43 -2.51 8.76
N TYR A 89 3.64 -1.97 8.69
CA TYR A 89 4.70 -2.44 7.79
C TYR A 89 5.70 -3.33 8.50
N ILE A 90 6.11 -4.40 7.82
CA ILE A 90 7.20 -5.28 8.26
C ILE A 90 8.34 -5.27 7.26
N ASN A 91 9.54 -5.58 7.76
CA ASN A 91 10.75 -5.80 6.96
C ASN A 91 11.18 -4.61 6.10
N VAL A 92 10.78 -3.37 6.42
CA VAL A 92 11.17 -2.22 5.60
C VAL A 92 12.69 -2.02 5.62
N PRO A 93 13.33 -1.55 4.53
CA PRO A 93 14.78 -1.36 4.51
C PRO A 93 15.27 -0.49 5.69
N HIS A 94 16.33 -0.90 6.39
CA HIS A 94 16.93 -0.06 7.45
C HIS A 94 17.52 1.23 6.92
N ALA A 95 18.12 1.20 5.73
CA ALA A 95 18.71 2.37 5.09
C ALA A 95 17.61 3.36 4.69
N ILE A 96 17.66 4.57 5.26
CA ILE A 96 16.66 5.64 5.04
C ILE A 96 16.46 5.95 3.54
N PRO A 97 17.51 6.12 2.71
CA PRO A 97 17.32 6.44 1.30
C PRO A 97 16.54 5.37 0.55
N LEU A 98 16.82 4.08 0.80
CA LEU A 98 16.10 2.97 0.18
C LEU A 98 14.65 2.91 0.67
N ARG A 99 14.43 3.13 1.98
CA ARG A 99 13.08 3.11 2.56
C ARG A 99 12.20 4.22 2.00
N TYR A 100 12.71 5.45 1.95
CA TYR A 100 11.93 6.60 1.46
C TYR A 100 11.77 6.56 -0.05
N ALA A 101 12.76 6.08 -0.80
CA ALA A 101 12.59 5.78 -2.22
C ALA A 101 11.49 4.71 -2.43
N GLY A 102 11.49 3.66 -1.61
CA GLY A 102 10.44 2.64 -1.58
C GLY A 102 9.06 3.23 -1.35
N TYR A 103 8.90 4.12 -0.36
CA TYR A 103 7.63 4.81 -0.11
C TYR A 103 7.17 5.66 -1.29
N VAL A 104 8.03 6.54 -1.82
CA VAL A 104 7.67 7.40 -2.96
C VAL A 104 7.28 6.56 -4.18
N LEU A 105 8.06 5.52 -4.49
CA LEU A 105 7.82 4.69 -5.67
C LEU A 105 6.63 3.75 -5.50
N ALA A 106 6.32 3.27 -4.29
CA ALA A 106 5.16 2.43 -4.03
C ALA A 106 3.87 3.25 -3.94
N TYR A 107 3.87 4.38 -3.23
CA TYR A 107 2.69 5.23 -3.10
C TYR A 107 2.43 6.06 -4.37
N GLY A 108 3.47 6.32 -5.15
CA GLY A 108 3.40 6.98 -6.45
C GLY A 108 2.61 6.20 -7.52
N THR A 109 2.31 4.92 -7.30
CA THR A 109 1.65 4.06 -8.28
C THR A 109 0.12 4.06 -8.14
N VAL A 110 -0.42 4.48 -7.00
CA VAL A 110 -1.85 4.39 -6.66
C VAL A 110 -2.73 5.06 -7.73
N ILE A 111 -2.50 6.35 -7.98
CA ILE A 111 -3.29 7.12 -8.96
C ILE A 111 -3.09 6.59 -10.39
N PRO A 112 -1.85 6.43 -10.90
CA PRO A 112 -1.65 5.90 -12.25
C PRO A 112 -2.27 4.52 -12.48
N ALA A 113 -2.13 3.61 -11.52
CA ALA A 113 -2.66 2.25 -11.62
C ALA A 113 -4.19 2.26 -11.79
N ILE A 114 -4.90 2.89 -10.86
CA ILE A 114 -6.37 2.93 -10.89
C ILE A 114 -6.86 3.68 -12.13
N GLY A 115 -6.23 4.82 -12.45
CA GLY A 115 -6.60 5.65 -13.61
C GLY A 115 -6.42 4.93 -14.94
N LEU A 116 -5.29 4.23 -15.15
CA LEU A 116 -5.04 3.47 -16.38
C LEU A 116 -6.01 2.31 -16.53
N THR A 117 -6.22 1.54 -15.46
CA THR A 117 -7.15 0.42 -15.46
C THR A 117 -8.58 0.90 -15.75
N ALA A 118 -9.01 1.99 -15.13
CA ALA A 118 -10.31 2.60 -15.43
C ALA A 118 -10.42 3.08 -16.88
N SER A 119 -9.35 3.66 -17.45
CA SER A 119 -9.34 4.13 -18.84
C SER A 119 -9.54 3.00 -19.86
N ILE A 120 -9.11 1.78 -19.52
CA ILE A 120 -9.29 0.59 -20.35
C ILE A 120 -10.66 -0.04 -20.13
N ILE A 121 -11.14 -0.14 -18.89
CA ILE A 121 -12.40 -0.84 -18.56
C ILE A 121 -13.64 0.02 -18.86
N SER A 122 -13.62 1.31 -18.52
CA SER A 122 -14.80 2.17 -18.62
C SER A 122 -15.44 2.24 -20.01
N PRO A 123 -14.68 2.27 -21.14
CA PRO A 123 -15.28 2.25 -22.48
C PRO A 123 -16.16 1.03 -22.77
N PHE A 124 -15.87 -0.12 -22.16
CA PHE A 124 -16.68 -1.34 -22.34
C PHE A 124 -17.98 -1.28 -21.53
N LEU A 125 -18.03 -0.48 -20.47
CA LEU A 125 -19.17 -0.30 -19.58
C LEU A 125 -19.98 0.98 -19.90
N GLY A 126 -19.46 1.85 -20.77
CA GLY A 126 -20.05 3.14 -21.13
C GLY A 126 -21.42 3.09 -21.83
N ARG A 127 -21.89 1.90 -22.22
CA ARG A 127 -23.23 1.69 -22.81
C ARG A 127 -24.32 1.43 -21.78
N VAL A 128 -23.97 1.27 -20.49
CA VAL A 128 -24.95 1.08 -19.43
C VAL A 128 -25.53 2.45 -19.07
N GLY A 129 -26.73 2.73 -19.57
CA GLY A 129 -27.53 3.88 -19.20
C GLY A 129 -28.52 3.52 -18.09
N VAL A 130 -28.77 4.45 -17.19
CA VAL A 130 -29.82 4.37 -16.17
C VAL A 130 -30.77 5.56 -16.32
N ARG A 131 -31.93 5.49 -15.66
CA ARG A 131 -32.84 6.64 -15.63
C ARG A 131 -32.10 7.84 -14.99
N PRO A 132 -32.09 9.02 -15.65
CA PRO A 132 -31.51 10.24 -15.09
C PRO A 132 -32.00 10.53 -13.67
N VAL A 133 -31.07 10.84 -12.78
CA VAL A 133 -31.36 11.19 -11.39
C VAL A 133 -31.57 12.71 -11.30
N THR A 134 -32.64 13.13 -10.63
CA THR A 134 -32.84 14.55 -10.30
C THR A 134 -32.08 14.89 -9.03
N VAL A 135 -31.10 15.78 -9.14
CA VAL A 135 -30.24 16.15 -8.02
C VAL A 135 -30.67 17.51 -7.47
N SER A 136 -30.70 17.62 -6.14
CA SER A 136 -31.07 18.87 -5.49
C SER A 136 -30.00 19.94 -5.70
N ARG A 137 -30.40 21.21 -5.76
CA ARG A 137 -29.44 22.34 -5.78
C ARG A 137 -28.48 22.36 -4.59
N ASN A 138 -28.87 21.72 -3.48
CA ASN A 138 -28.10 21.65 -2.25
C ASN A 138 -27.14 20.46 -2.19
N TYR A 139 -27.13 19.59 -3.22
CA TYR A 139 -26.31 18.39 -3.25
C TYR A 139 -24.83 18.65 -2.90
N PRO A 140 -24.14 19.67 -3.44
CA PRO A 140 -22.74 19.86 -3.09
C PRO A 140 -22.49 20.16 -1.61
N VAL A 141 -23.43 20.83 -0.94
CA VAL A 141 -23.30 21.12 0.50
C VAL A 141 -23.58 19.85 1.30
N GLN A 142 -24.61 19.11 0.92
CA GLN A 142 -24.97 17.84 1.55
C GLN A 142 -23.86 16.79 1.42
N ALA A 143 -23.28 16.63 0.22
CA ALA A 143 -22.22 15.67 -0.06
C ALA A 143 -20.94 15.99 0.71
N VAL A 144 -20.50 17.26 0.69
CA VAL A 144 -19.33 17.68 1.47
C VAL A 144 -19.56 17.51 2.97
N SER A 145 -20.72 17.90 3.49
CA SER A 145 -21.04 17.74 4.92
C SER A 145 -21.10 16.27 5.33
N CYS A 146 -21.65 15.41 4.47
CA CYS A 146 -21.66 13.96 4.65
C CYS A 146 -20.23 13.41 4.71
N GLY A 147 -19.38 13.76 3.75
CA GLY A 147 -17.98 13.33 3.76
C GLY A 147 -17.22 13.75 5.03
N ILE A 148 -17.40 14.99 5.49
CA ILE A 148 -16.83 15.46 6.76
C ILE A 148 -17.37 14.66 7.94
N ALA A 149 -18.68 14.41 8.00
CA ALA A 149 -19.28 13.62 9.07
C ALA A 149 -18.74 12.19 9.10
N LEU A 150 -18.64 11.51 7.95
CA LEU A 150 -18.07 10.16 7.85
C LEU A 150 -16.60 10.12 8.28
N PHE A 151 -15.81 11.13 7.91
CA PHE A 151 -14.43 11.26 8.34
C PHE A 151 -14.33 11.42 9.87
N LEU A 152 -15.10 12.33 10.46
CA LEU A 152 -15.12 12.52 11.91
C LEU A 152 -15.57 11.27 12.66
N LEU A 153 -16.61 10.57 12.17
CA LEU A 153 -17.08 9.31 12.74
C LEU A 153 -16.00 8.23 12.73
N THR A 154 -15.19 8.16 11.67
CA THR A 154 -14.02 7.26 11.57
C THR A 154 -13.04 7.53 12.72
N LEU A 155 -12.76 8.80 13.02
CA LEU A 155 -11.78 9.18 14.05
C LEU A 155 -12.30 9.06 15.48
N ILE A 156 -13.59 9.30 15.69
CA ILE A 156 -14.26 9.19 16.99
C ILE A 156 -14.41 7.71 17.38
N PHE A 157 -14.82 6.85 16.44
CA PHE A 157 -15.09 5.43 16.68
C PHE A 157 -14.21 4.49 15.83
N PRO A 158 -12.87 4.55 15.96
CA PRO A 158 -11.95 3.83 15.07
C PRO A 158 -12.08 2.32 15.15
N GLY A 159 -12.50 1.76 16.29
CA GLY A 159 -12.66 0.30 16.45
C GLY A 159 -13.84 -0.30 15.69
N TYR A 160 -14.83 0.52 15.31
CA TYR A 160 -16.10 0.05 14.73
C TYR A 160 -16.39 0.67 13.36
N LEU A 161 -16.07 1.95 13.18
CA LEU A 161 -16.37 2.72 11.97
C LEU A 161 -15.14 2.94 11.09
N PHE A 162 -14.07 2.15 11.26
CA PHE A 162 -12.87 2.24 10.42
C PHE A 162 -13.15 2.09 8.92
N GLY A 163 -14.21 1.35 8.54
CA GLY A 163 -14.58 1.15 7.14
C GLY A 163 -14.93 2.46 6.43
N LEU A 164 -15.41 3.47 7.18
CA LEU A 164 -15.72 4.79 6.65
C LEU A 164 -14.48 5.54 6.16
N ALA A 165 -13.27 5.14 6.59
CA ALA A 165 -12.00 5.67 6.08
C ALA A 165 -11.85 5.51 4.56
N TRP A 166 -12.54 4.54 3.95
CA TRP A 166 -12.49 4.27 2.51
C TRP A 166 -13.66 4.88 1.75
N VAL A 167 -14.60 5.53 2.43
CA VAL A 167 -15.85 6.05 1.86
C VAL A 167 -15.89 7.58 1.94
N PHE A 168 -15.36 8.17 3.01
CA PHE A 168 -15.62 9.58 3.34
C PHE A 168 -15.21 10.56 2.24
N ALA A 169 -14.14 10.28 1.51
CA ALA A 169 -13.61 11.20 0.51
C ALA A 169 -14.42 11.16 -0.80
N ILE A 170 -15.21 10.11 -1.05
CA ILE A 170 -16.10 10.05 -2.22
C ILE A 170 -17.11 11.20 -2.23
N PRO A 171 -18.05 11.34 -1.27
CA PRO A 171 -19.02 12.43 -1.29
C PRO A 171 -18.36 13.80 -1.08
N LEU A 172 -17.23 13.86 -0.37
CA LEU A 172 -16.44 15.08 -0.20
C LEU A 172 -15.92 15.60 -1.55
N ILE A 173 -15.16 14.78 -2.26
CA ILE A 173 -14.50 15.16 -3.52
C ILE A 173 -15.51 15.29 -4.64
N ASP A 174 -16.48 14.38 -4.74
CA ASP A 174 -17.50 14.43 -5.79
C ASP A 174 -18.38 15.68 -5.65
N GLY A 175 -18.75 16.05 -4.41
CA GLY A 175 -19.49 17.28 -4.13
C GLY A 175 -18.70 18.55 -4.49
N ILE A 176 -17.38 18.56 -4.24
CA ILE A 176 -16.50 19.66 -4.67
C ILE A 176 -16.46 19.74 -6.19
N ASN A 177 -16.19 18.61 -6.87
CA ASN A 177 -16.13 18.54 -8.33
C ASN A 177 -17.43 19.02 -8.98
N TYR A 178 -18.57 18.55 -8.47
CA TYR A 178 -19.89 18.97 -8.93
C TYR A 178 -20.06 20.49 -8.79
N ARG A 179 -19.73 21.07 -7.63
CA ARG A 179 -19.88 22.52 -7.37
C ARG A 179 -19.08 23.39 -8.35
N VAL A 180 -17.85 22.97 -8.66
CA VAL A 180 -16.93 23.76 -9.50
C VAL A 180 -17.05 23.44 -10.99
N GLY A 181 -17.97 22.55 -11.37
CA GLY A 181 -18.20 22.15 -12.76
C GLY A 181 -17.13 21.23 -13.34
N HIS A 182 -16.36 20.53 -12.51
CA HIS A 182 -15.53 19.41 -12.96
C HIS A 182 -16.40 18.17 -13.22
N ARG A 183 -15.81 17.12 -13.80
CA ARG A 183 -16.46 15.82 -13.88
C ARG A 183 -16.73 15.29 -12.47
N SER A 184 -17.95 14.82 -12.24
CA SER A 184 -18.42 14.22 -10.98
C SER A 184 -19.31 13.03 -11.30
N PHE A 185 -19.34 12.03 -10.43
CA PHE A 185 -20.22 10.86 -10.58
C PHE A 185 -21.67 11.27 -10.46
N MET A 186 -22.00 12.20 -9.55
CA MET A 186 -23.36 12.70 -9.47
C MET A 186 -23.79 13.42 -10.75
N GLY A 187 -22.92 14.22 -11.38
CA GLY A 187 -23.22 14.84 -12.67
C GLY A 187 -23.39 13.82 -13.81
N ASP A 188 -22.70 12.68 -13.76
CA ASP A 188 -22.93 11.59 -14.71
C ASP A 188 -24.30 10.93 -14.49
N LEU A 189 -24.69 10.69 -13.24
CA LEU A 189 -26.00 10.12 -12.89
C LEU A 189 -27.17 11.04 -13.30
N GLU A 190 -26.99 12.37 -13.24
CA GLU A 190 -27.96 13.34 -13.79
C GLU A 190 -28.17 13.18 -15.30
N ARG A 191 -27.15 12.71 -16.03
CA ARG A 191 -27.24 12.42 -17.46
C ARG A 191 -27.66 10.97 -17.74
N GLY A 192 -27.91 10.17 -16.70
CA GLY A 192 -28.20 8.74 -16.83
C GLY A 192 -26.98 7.89 -17.20
N GLU A 193 -25.76 8.41 -17.03
CA GLU A 193 -24.52 7.74 -17.37
C GLU A 193 -23.95 7.05 -16.11
N VAL A 194 -23.97 5.71 -16.04
CA VAL A 194 -23.38 4.97 -14.90
C VAL A 194 -22.06 4.28 -15.25
N GLY A 195 -21.73 4.19 -16.53
CA GLY A 195 -20.56 3.43 -17.01
C GLY A 195 -19.23 3.84 -16.38
N ARG A 196 -19.02 5.13 -16.08
CA ARG A 196 -17.78 5.60 -15.41
C ARG A 196 -17.71 5.14 -13.96
N LEU A 197 -18.83 5.14 -13.24
CA LEU A 197 -18.89 4.64 -11.87
C LEU A 197 -18.59 3.14 -11.84
N LEU A 198 -19.19 2.36 -12.75
CA LEU A 198 -18.91 0.93 -12.87
C LEU A 198 -17.45 0.67 -13.26
N GLY A 199 -16.89 1.48 -14.16
CA GLY A 199 -15.48 1.41 -14.55
C GLY A 199 -14.52 1.70 -13.39
N ALA A 200 -14.87 2.65 -12.52
CA ALA A 200 -14.10 2.96 -11.31
C ALA A 200 -14.18 1.86 -10.25
N LEU A 201 -15.37 1.28 -10.04
CA LEU A 201 -15.56 0.12 -9.16
C LEU A 201 -14.76 -1.09 -9.66
N ALA A 202 -14.83 -1.37 -10.96
CA ALA A 202 -14.12 -2.47 -11.59
C ALA A 202 -12.60 -2.27 -11.57
N SER A 203 -12.12 -1.05 -11.82
CA SER A 203 -10.68 -0.75 -11.74
C SER A 203 -10.16 -0.88 -10.31
N GLY A 204 -10.92 -0.40 -9.33
CA GLY A 204 -10.66 -0.60 -7.91
C GLY A 204 -10.50 -2.08 -7.57
N LEU A 205 -11.47 -2.92 -7.98
CA LEU A 205 -11.41 -4.36 -7.75
C LEU A 205 -10.19 -5.02 -8.38
N VAL A 206 -9.93 -4.77 -9.68
CA VAL A 206 -8.79 -5.36 -10.40
C VAL A 206 -7.48 -4.95 -9.73
N CYS A 207 -7.30 -3.67 -9.45
CA CYS A 207 -6.11 -3.19 -8.78
C CYS A 207 -5.99 -3.74 -7.35
N GLY A 208 -7.09 -3.90 -6.62
CA GLY A 208 -7.10 -4.51 -5.29
C GLY A 208 -6.67 -5.98 -5.28
N LEU A 209 -7.10 -6.76 -6.26
CA LEU A 209 -6.66 -8.15 -6.42
C LEU A 209 -5.15 -8.24 -6.72
N LEU A 210 -4.64 -7.37 -7.59
CA LEU A 210 -3.21 -7.28 -7.91
C LEU A 210 -2.39 -6.80 -6.70
N TRP A 211 -2.91 -5.80 -5.99
CA TRP A 211 -2.35 -5.24 -4.76
C TRP A 211 -2.11 -6.33 -3.72
N GLU A 212 -3.15 -7.13 -3.42
CA GLU A 212 -3.03 -8.25 -2.47
C GLU A 212 -2.11 -9.36 -2.96
N THR A 213 -2.17 -9.70 -4.25
CA THR A 213 -1.31 -10.72 -4.84
C THR A 213 0.17 -10.34 -4.67
N TRP A 214 0.56 -9.12 -5.06
CA TRP A 214 1.95 -8.68 -5.00
C TRP A 214 2.41 -8.37 -3.58
N ASN A 215 1.52 -7.88 -2.71
CA ASN A 215 1.83 -7.71 -1.29
C ASN A 215 2.10 -9.06 -0.61
N SER A 216 1.31 -10.09 -0.90
CA SER A 216 1.47 -11.42 -0.31
C SER A 216 2.84 -12.03 -0.62
N LEU A 217 3.32 -11.85 -1.86
CA LEU A 217 4.61 -12.33 -2.35
C LEU A 217 5.79 -11.47 -1.87
N SER A 218 5.56 -10.20 -1.53
CA SER A 218 6.62 -9.27 -1.15
C SER A 218 7.16 -9.56 0.25
N PRO A 219 8.49 -9.68 0.43
CA PRO A 219 9.10 -9.78 1.77
C PRO A 219 8.93 -8.51 2.59
N VAL A 220 8.90 -7.36 1.91
CA VAL A 220 8.59 -6.04 2.48
C VAL A 220 7.13 -5.74 2.16
N LYS A 221 6.28 -5.77 3.17
CA LYS A 221 4.83 -5.69 2.99
C LYS A 221 4.16 -4.99 4.16
N TRP A 222 2.92 -4.56 3.95
CA TRP A 222 2.03 -4.28 5.07
C TRP A 222 1.24 -5.53 5.45
N VAL A 223 0.84 -5.58 6.71
CA VAL A 223 0.02 -6.62 7.31
C VAL A 223 -1.23 -5.94 7.88
N TYR A 224 -2.39 -6.53 7.61
CA TYR A 224 -3.67 -6.00 8.07
C TYR A 224 -4.01 -6.47 9.49
N THR A 225 -4.48 -5.53 10.30
CA THR A 225 -5.01 -5.68 11.65
C THR A 225 -6.43 -5.15 11.69
N VAL A 226 -7.30 -5.72 10.87
CA VAL A 226 -8.70 -5.30 10.78
C VAL A 226 -9.50 -6.00 11.89
N PRO A 227 -10.21 -5.25 12.75
CA PRO A 227 -11.04 -5.84 13.80
C PRO A 227 -12.06 -6.85 13.24
N PHE A 228 -12.40 -7.87 14.04
CA PHE A 228 -13.44 -8.89 13.80
C PHE A 228 -13.19 -9.93 12.70
N PHE A 229 -12.24 -9.75 11.79
CA PHE A 229 -12.15 -10.59 10.57
C PHE A 229 -10.83 -11.36 10.38
N GLU A 230 -10.04 -11.54 11.44
CA GLU A 230 -8.74 -12.24 11.38
C GLU A 230 -8.82 -13.67 10.83
N GLY A 231 -9.92 -14.40 11.08
CA GLY A 231 -10.09 -15.79 10.64
C GLY A 231 -10.52 -15.99 9.17
N MET A 232 -10.79 -14.92 8.41
CA MET A 232 -11.32 -14.99 7.04
C MET A 232 -10.42 -14.25 6.04
N LYS A 233 -9.11 -14.49 6.09
CA LYS A 233 -8.13 -13.84 5.22
C LYS A 233 -7.91 -14.63 3.93
N VAL A 234 -7.96 -13.91 2.81
CA VAL A 234 -7.40 -14.35 1.53
C VAL A 234 -6.17 -13.47 1.30
N PHE A 235 -5.00 -14.07 1.15
CA PHE A 235 -3.72 -13.36 1.30
C PHE A 235 -3.61 -12.68 2.68
N GLU A 236 -3.35 -11.37 2.75
CA GLU A 236 -3.26 -10.64 4.01
C GLU A 236 -4.61 -9.97 4.37
N MET A 237 -5.48 -9.72 3.38
CA MET A 237 -6.77 -9.02 3.53
C MET A 237 -7.91 -9.95 3.95
N PRO A 238 -8.76 -9.54 4.91
CA PRO A 238 -10.03 -10.22 5.16
C PRO A 238 -10.99 -10.10 3.98
N LEU A 239 -11.83 -11.12 3.76
CA LEU A 239 -12.77 -11.15 2.63
C LEU A 239 -13.68 -9.91 2.54
N PRO A 240 -14.30 -9.40 3.64
CA PRO A 240 -15.08 -8.16 3.59
C PRO A 240 -14.23 -6.93 3.23
N GLY A 241 -12.93 -6.97 3.53
CA GLY A 241 -11.97 -5.93 3.17
C GLY A 241 -11.92 -5.70 1.66
N TYR A 242 -12.10 -6.75 0.84
CA TYR A 242 -12.05 -6.61 -0.62
C TYR A 242 -13.12 -5.67 -1.19
N ILE A 243 -14.22 -5.42 -0.46
CA ILE A 243 -15.23 -4.41 -0.82
C ILE A 243 -14.65 -2.99 -0.78
N GLY A 244 -13.65 -2.75 0.07
CA GLY A 244 -12.94 -1.48 0.14
C GLY A 244 -12.22 -1.11 -1.17
N PHE A 245 -11.76 -2.09 -1.94
CA PHE A 245 -11.01 -1.82 -3.19
C PHE A 245 -11.88 -1.19 -4.30
N PRO A 246 -13.07 -1.72 -4.66
CA PRO A 246 -13.99 -1.03 -5.56
C PRO A 246 -14.31 0.39 -5.11
N VAL A 247 -14.61 0.59 -3.83
CA VAL A 247 -14.97 1.89 -3.26
C VAL A 247 -13.79 2.87 -3.37
N PHE A 248 -12.58 2.41 -3.04
CA PHE A 248 -11.35 3.18 -3.20
C PHE A 248 -11.06 3.54 -4.68
N GLY A 249 -11.45 2.68 -5.62
CA GLY A 249 -11.42 2.98 -7.05
C GLY A 249 -12.29 4.17 -7.42
N VAL A 250 -13.53 4.24 -6.90
CA VAL A 250 -14.43 5.40 -7.07
C VAL A 250 -13.78 6.66 -6.51
N GLU A 251 -13.28 6.60 -5.29
CA GLU A 251 -12.63 7.75 -4.64
C GLU A 251 -11.44 8.27 -5.45
N THR A 252 -10.58 7.36 -5.90
CA THR A 252 -9.37 7.72 -6.65
C THR A 252 -9.72 8.36 -8.00
N ILE A 253 -10.78 7.90 -8.68
CA ILE A 253 -11.25 8.50 -9.93
C ILE A 253 -11.86 9.89 -9.67
N ALA A 254 -12.65 10.07 -8.61
CA ALA A 254 -13.13 11.41 -8.22
C ALA A 254 -11.95 12.36 -7.94
N PHE A 255 -10.91 11.88 -7.27
CA PHE A 255 -9.69 12.66 -7.02
C PHE A 255 -8.92 12.98 -8.31
N ILE A 256 -8.85 12.05 -9.26
CA ILE A 256 -8.25 12.29 -10.58
C ILE A 256 -9.01 13.40 -11.33
N ASP A 257 -10.34 13.41 -11.29
CA ASP A 257 -11.16 14.47 -11.90
C ASP A 257 -10.91 15.83 -11.24
N LEU A 258 -10.77 15.87 -9.91
CA LEU A 258 -10.40 17.07 -9.17
C LEU A 258 -9.01 17.57 -9.57
N LEU A 259 -8.02 16.68 -9.61
CA LEU A 259 -6.65 16.98 -9.98
C LEU A 259 -6.55 17.53 -11.41
N GLN A 260 -7.30 16.97 -12.35
CA GLN A 260 -7.36 17.49 -13.73
C GLN A 260 -7.89 18.92 -13.79
N GLY A 261 -8.90 19.25 -12.98
CA GLY A 261 -9.40 20.62 -12.86
C GLY A 261 -8.36 21.58 -12.26
N LEU A 262 -7.70 21.16 -11.18
CA LEU A 262 -6.64 21.94 -10.52
C LEU A 262 -5.43 22.19 -11.43
N ARG A 263 -5.07 21.20 -12.25
CA ARG A 263 -3.97 21.31 -13.24
C ARG A 263 -4.16 22.44 -14.26
N ARG A 264 -5.41 22.85 -14.53
CA ARG A 264 -5.70 23.98 -15.44
C ARG A 264 -5.30 25.33 -14.84
N LYS A 265 -5.19 25.43 -13.52
CA LYS A 265 -4.83 26.66 -12.79
C LYS A 265 -3.44 26.50 -12.17
N ARG A 266 -2.41 27.14 -12.76
CA ARG A 266 -1.00 26.97 -12.36
C ARG A 266 -0.77 27.10 -10.85
N ALA A 267 -1.31 28.14 -10.21
CA ALA A 267 -1.15 28.35 -8.77
C ALA A 267 -1.77 27.23 -7.93
N ALA A 268 -2.98 26.77 -8.29
CA ALA A 268 -3.66 25.68 -7.60
C ALA A 268 -2.90 24.35 -7.76
N PHE A 269 -2.35 24.09 -8.94
CA PHE A 269 -1.56 22.89 -9.19
C PHE A 269 -0.24 22.88 -8.40
N VAL A 270 0.47 24.01 -8.34
CA VAL A 270 1.68 24.15 -7.50
C VAL A 270 1.32 23.95 -6.03
N LEU A 271 0.25 24.57 -5.54
CA LEU A 271 -0.22 24.38 -4.16
C LEU A 271 -0.55 22.90 -3.86
N THR A 272 -1.15 22.19 -4.82
CA THR A 272 -1.44 20.76 -4.70
C THR A 272 -0.16 19.94 -4.55
N ILE A 273 0.87 20.22 -5.36
CA ILE A 273 2.17 19.56 -5.27
C ILE A 273 2.84 19.87 -3.91
N CYS A 274 2.85 21.13 -3.48
CA CYS A 274 3.42 21.53 -2.19
C CYS A 274 2.71 20.85 -1.02
N THR A 275 1.38 20.77 -1.07
CA THR A 275 0.57 20.08 -0.05
C THR A 275 0.90 18.59 -0.02
N ALA A 276 0.98 17.95 -1.19
CA ALA A 276 1.33 16.54 -1.28
C ALA A 276 2.75 16.25 -0.74
N LEU A 277 3.73 17.11 -1.04
CA LEU A 277 5.09 17.01 -0.49
C LEU A 277 5.11 17.17 1.03
N LEU A 278 4.39 18.16 1.57
CA LEU A 278 4.30 18.37 3.01
C LEU A 278 3.66 17.18 3.72
N THR A 279 2.52 16.70 3.19
CA THR A 279 1.84 15.51 3.72
C THR A 279 2.75 14.29 3.67
N ALA A 280 3.47 14.05 2.57
CA ALA A 280 4.40 12.93 2.45
C ALA A 280 5.56 13.05 3.45
N ALA A 281 6.19 14.21 3.56
CA ALA A 281 7.31 14.42 4.48
C ALA A 281 6.91 14.18 5.95
N LEU A 282 5.75 14.72 6.37
CA LEU A 282 5.22 14.49 7.71
C LEU A 282 4.85 13.02 7.93
N SER A 283 4.18 12.42 6.96
CA SER A 283 3.71 11.03 7.06
C SER A 283 4.87 10.05 7.11
N PHE A 284 5.95 10.25 6.38
CA PHE A 284 7.10 9.32 6.40
C PHE A 284 7.73 9.21 7.78
N VAL A 285 7.85 10.32 8.51
CA VAL A 285 8.35 10.33 9.89
C VAL A 285 7.38 9.58 10.82
N LEU A 286 6.08 9.82 10.66
CA LEU A 286 5.06 9.18 11.50
C LEU A 286 4.89 7.69 11.19
N ILE A 287 4.97 7.29 9.93
CA ILE A 287 5.00 5.90 9.47
C ILE A 287 6.18 5.18 10.11
N ASP A 288 7.38 5.76 10.06
CA ASP A 288 8.58 5.17 10.66
C ASP A 288 8.46 5.00 12.19
N ALA A 289 7.73 5.88 12.86
CA ALA A 289 7.56 5.87 14.30
C ALA A 289 6.46 4.91 14.79
N TYR A 290 5.34 4.80 14.06
CA TYR A 290 4.12 4.17 14.57
C TYR A 290 3.58 3.03 13.70
N THR A 291 3.88 3.05 12.40
CA THR A 291 3.33 2.09 11.43
C THR A 291 4.37 1.03 11.04
N VAL A 292 5.66 1.35 11.06
CA VAL A 292 6.74 0.37 10.84
C VAL A 292 6.98 -0.45 12.09
N PHE A 293 6.65 -1.74 12.03
CA PHE A 293 6.86 -2.67 13.13
C PHE A 293 8.26 -3.29 13.13
N SER A 294 8.81 -3.56 11.94
CA SER A 294 10.16 -4.11 11.80
C SER A 294 10.90 -3.58 10.59
N ARG A 295 12.23 -3.56 10.71
CA ARG A 295 13.17 -3.16 9.67
C ARG A 295 14.11 -4.32 9.34
N THR A 296 14.62 -4.37 8.12
CA THR A 296 15.73 -5.25 7.79
C THR A 296 16.92 -4.95 8.67
N THR A 297 17.77 -5.93 8.95
CA THR A 297 18.96 -5.77 9.79
C THR A 297 20.15 -6.35 9.05
N PRO A 298 21.24 -5.59 8.86
CA PRO A 298 22.47 -6.11 8.28
C PRO A 298 22.99 -7.33 9.03
N VAL A 299 23.50 -8.33 8.31
CA VAL A 299 24.01 -9.59 8.89
C VAL A 299 25.09 -9.31 9.95
N GLU A 300 25.90 -8.28 9.73
CA GLU A 300 26.98 -7.86 10.62
C GLU A 300 26.45 -7.44 12.01
N GLN A 301 25.24 -6.88 12.07
CA GLN A 301 24.60 -6.37 13.29
C GLN A 301 23.86 -7.44 14.09
N LEU A 302 23.68 -8.64 13.53
CA LEU A 302 23.04 -9.76 14.22
C LEU A 302 24.01 -10.35 15.25
N SER A 303 23.80 -9.98 16.52
CA SER A 303 24.74 -10.26 17.62
C SER A 303 24.84 -11.75 17.97
N PHE A 304 23.77 -12.51 17.76
CA PHE A 304 23.73 -13.94 18.04
C PHE A 304 24.45 -14.80 16.99
N LEU A 305 24.89 -14.21 15.88
CA LEU A 305 25.64 -14.91 14.85
C LEU A 305 27.14 -14.88 15.16
N SER A 306 27.77 -16.05 15.11
CA SER A 306 29.21 -16.22 15.15
C SER A 306 29.87 -15.57 13.94
N ARG A 307 31.18 -15.30 14.07
CA ARG A 307 31.97 -14.75 12.98
C ARG A 307 31.97 -15.66 11.74
N GLN A 308 32.08 -16.98 11.96
CA GLN A 308 32.05 -17.97 10.89
C GLN A 308 30.72 -17.93 10.12
N SER A 309 29.60 -17.89 10.83
CA SER A 309 28.27 -17.82 10.21
C SER A 309 28.06 -16.51 9.43
N LYS A 310 28.53 -15.37 9.97
CA LYS A 310 28.50 -14.09 9.26
C LYS A 310 29.31 -14.16 7.97
N GLU A 311 30.54 -14.68 8.03
CA GLU A 311 31.41 -14.83 6.85
C GLU A 311 30.76 -15.75 5.80
N ALA A 312 30.22 -16.90 6.20
CA ALA A 312 29.53 -17.83 5.29
C ALA A 312 28.33 -17.16 4.59
N LEU A 313 27.51 -16.42 5.33
CA LEU A 313 26.37 -15.67 4.78
C LEU A 313 26.79 -14.54 3.83
N MET A 314 27.85 -13.81 4.17
CA MET A 314 28.34 -12.73 3.31
C MET A 314 28.90 -13.28 1.99
N VAL A 315 29.56 -14.45 2.03
CA VAL A 315 30.06 -15.16 0.83
C VAL A 315 28.89 -15.68 -0.02
N SER A 316 27.81 -16.16 0.60
CA SER A 316 26.60 -16.58 -0.13
C SER A 316 25.80 -15.41 -0.72
N GLY A 317 26.20 -14.17 -0.45
CA GLY A 317 25.57 -12.95 -0.96
C GLY A 317 24.48 -12.36 -0.07
N ALA A 318 24.21 -12.94 1.11
CA ALA A 318 23.28 -12.35 2.07
C ALA A 318 23.89 -11.07 2.67
N ARG A 319 23.09 -10.01 2.78
CA ARG A 319 23.47 -8.73 3.39
C ARG A 319 22.56 -8.37 4.56
N THR A 320 21.29 -8.77 4.54
CA THR A 320 20.36 -8.57 5.65
C THR A 320 19.66 -9.86 6.07
N ASN A 321 18.96 -9.81 7.22
CA ASN A 321 18.16 -10.93 7.74
C ASN A 321 17.13 -11.50 6.74
N LEU A 322 16.71 -10.74 5.71
CA LEU A 322 15.73 -11.20 4.71
C LEU A 322 16.21 -12.35 3.84
N THR A 323 17.51 -12.39 3.57
CA THR A 323 18.12 -13.32 2.60
C THR A 323 18.99 -14.37 3.27
N VAL A 324 19.01 -14.40 4.61
CA VAL A 324 19.73 -15.38 5.39
C VAL A 324 19.20 -16.79 5.12
N ASP A 325 20.08 -17.65 4.63
CA ASP A 325 19.84 -19.08 4.55
C ASP A 325 20.18 -19.73 5.89
N THR A 326 19.15 -20.23 6.58
CA THR A 326 19.31 -20.87 7.89
C THR A 326 20.09 -22.19 7.85
N THR A 327 20.29 -22.79 6.67
CA THR A 327 21.09 -24.02 6.53
C THR A 327 22.59 -23.76 6.69
N LEU A 328 23.03 -22.51 6.51
CA LEU A 328 24.41 -22.08 6.71
C LEU A 328 24.73 -21.71 8.16
N LEU A 329 23.74 -21.82 9.07
CA LEU A 329 23.83 -21.41 10.46
C LEU A 329 23.96 -22.61 11.40
N ALA A 330 24.64 -22.42 12.53
CA ALA A 330 24.61 -23.42 13.61
C ALA A 330 23.16 -23.58 14.14
N PRO A 331 22.76 -24.75 14.69
CA PRO A 331 21.37 -25.01 15.05
C PRO A 331 20.72 -23.96 15.96
N GLY A 332 21.45 -23.47 16.97
CA GLY A 332 20.95 -22.41 17.87
C GLY A 332 20.84 -21.03 17.20
N GLU A 333 21.72 -20.72 16.25
CA GLU A 333 21.66 -19.49 15.46
C GLU A 333 20.49 -19.53 14.47
N ALA A 334 20.29 -20.67 13.82
CA ALA A 334 19.16 -20.92 12.93
C ALA A 334 17.83 -20.75 13.66
N GLN A 335 17.71 -21.26 14.88
CA GLN A 335 16.51 -21.11 15.71
C GLN A 335 16.20 -19.64 16.03
N ARG A 336 17.21 -18.86 16.43
CA ARG A 336 17.07 -17.42 16.69
C ARG A 336 16.73 -16.65 15.42
N MET A 337 17.35 -17.01 14.29
CA MET A 337 17.05 -16.40 13.00
C MET A 337 15.61 -16.66 12.55
N ARG A 338 15.08 -17.87 12.78
CA ARG A 338 13.67 -18.18 12.52
C ARG A 338 12.75 -17.31 13.36
N LEU A 339 13.09 -17.06 14.63
CA LEU A 339 12.32 -16.14 15.47
C LEU A 339 12.39 -14.70 14.94
N VAL A 340 13.56 -14.20 14.56
CA VAL A 340 13.73 -12.86 13.94
C VAL A 340 12.84 -12.71 12.69
N ASN A 341 12.78 -13.74 11.85
CA ASN A 341 12.04 -13.69 10.59
C ASN A 341 10.57 -14.15 10.71
N LEU A 342 10.12 -14.60 11.89
CA LEU A 342 8.75 -15.07 12.13
C LEU A 342 7.74 -13.97 11.79
N LYS A 343 7.04 -14.10 10.65
CA LYS A 343 6.13 -13.07 10.12
C LYS A 343 6.72 -11.66 10.14
N GLY A 344 8.04 -11.54 9.94
CA GLY A 344 8.74 -10.26 10.01
C GLY A 344 8.72 -9.61 11.40
N LEU A 345 8.85 -10.40 12.48
CA LEU A 345 8.99 -9.90 13.86
C LEU A 345 10.12 -8.87 13.99
N GLY A 346 11.24 -9.13 13.31
CA GLY A 346 12.38 -8.24 13.20
C GLY A 346 13.36 -8.35 14.38
N TYR A 347 14.61 -7.94 14.12
CA TYR A 347 15.71 -8.10 15.08
C TYR A 347 15.53 -7.26 16.34
N GLN A 348 15.03 -6.04 16.23
CA GLN A 348 14.79 -5.15 17.38
C GLN A 348 13.78 -5.76 18.37
N ASN A 349 12.71 -6.37 17.86
CA ASN A 349 11.72 -7.05 18.70
C ASN A 349 12.27 -8.37 19.25
N TYR A 350 13.08 -9.10 18.47
CA TYR A 350 13.84 -10.24 18.98
C TYR A 350 14.73 -9.86 20.18
N LEU A 351 15.44 -8.72 20.15
CA LEU A 351 16.27 -8.29 21.28
C LEU A 351 15.44 -8.05 22.55
N LYS A 352 14.24 -7.47 22.43
CA LYS A 352 13.32 -7.29 23.57
C LYS A 352 12.90 -8.64 24.18
N LEU A 353 12.62 -9.63 23.33
CA LEU A 353 12.27 -10.98 23.75
C LEU A 353 13.45 -11.71 24.38
N GLN A 354 14.63 -11.57 23.79
CA GLN A 354 15.88 -12.17 24.30
C GLN A 354 16.20 -11.66 25.71
N ASN A 355 15.95 -10.37 26.00
CA ASN A 355 16.12 -9.81 27.35
C ASN A 355 15.21 -10.47 28.40
N HIS A 356 14.15 -11.14 27.97
CA HIS A 356 13.24 -11.92 28.80
C HIS A 356 13.45 -13.44 28.68
N GLY A 357 14.58 -13.87 28.09
CA GLY A 357 14.94 -15.28 27.93
C GLY A 357 14.24 -16.00 26.77
N ILE A 358 13.48 -15.30 25.94
CA ILE A 358 12.76 -15.89 24.80
C ILE A 358 13.64 -15.81 23.56
N THR A 359 14.14 -16.95 23.10
CA THR A 359 15.11 -17.05 22.00
C THR A 359 14.65 -17.96 20.86
N SER A 360 13.51 -18.63 21.02
CA SER A 360 12.94 -19.53 20.02
C SER A 360 11.46 -19.28 19.74
N VAL A 361 11.00 -19.75 18.57
CA VAL A 361 9.58 -19.72 18.19
C VAL A 361 8.73 -20.55 19.16
N HIS A 362 9.26 -21.68 19.64
CA HIS A 362 8.57 -22.57 20.58
C HIS A 362 8.32 -21.93 21.95
N GLU A 363 9.30 -21.17 22.46
CA GLU A 363 9.11 -20.40 23.70
C GLU A 363 8.07 -19.29 23.50
N LEU A 364 8.11 -18.58 22.36
CA LEU A 364 7.10 -17.57 22.04
C LEU A 364 5.70 -18.17 21.97
N ALA A 365 5.53 -19.35 21.38
CA ALA A 365 4.24 -20.02 21.22
C ALA A 365 3.54 -20.31 22.55
N ARG A 366 4.33 -20.52 23.62
CA ARG A 366 3.87 -20.80 24.99
C ARG A 366 3.49 -19.55 25.78
N LEU A 367 3.87 -18.36 25.32
CA LEU A 367 3.48 -17.12 25.97
C LEU A 367 1.96 -16.89 25.81
N ASP A 368 1.39 -16.21 26.80
CA ASP A 368 0.11 -15.54 26.62
C ASP A 368 0.31 -14.19 25.91
N GLU A 369 -0.74 -13.69 25.26
CA GLU A 369 -0.68 -12.45 24.49
C GLU A 369 -0.39 -11.23 25.37
N ALA A 370 -0.80 -11.23 26.65
CA ALA A 370 -0.55 -10.11 27.54
C ALA A 370 0.94 -10.02 27.94
N ALA A 371 1.60 -11.14 28.14
CA ALA A 371 3.03 -11.24 28.37
C ALA A 371 3.81 -10.82 27.13
N LEU A 372 3.42 -11.32 25.95
CA LEU A 372 4.05 -10.93 24.68
C LEU A 372 3.90 -9.42 24.42
N SER A 373 2.71 -8.85 24.67
CA SER A 373 2.46 -7.41 24.60
C SER A 373 3.38 -6.60 25.50
N ARG A 374 3.51 -6.98 26.78
CA ARG A 374 4.40 -6.31 27.74
C ARG A 374 5.87 -6.37 27.32
N MET A 375 6.35 -7.55 26.89
CA MET A 375 7.75 -7.73 26.48
C MET A 375 8.08 -6.92 25.23
N LEU A 376 7.17 -6.85 24.25
CA LEU A 376 7.38 -6.08 23.01
C LEU A 376 7.12 -4.58 23.17
N GLY A 377 6.38 -4.17 24.21
CA GLY A 377 5.89 -2.80 24.36
C GLY A 377 4.86 -2.42 23.28
N GLU A 378 4.18 -3.40 22.69
CA GLU A 378 3.20 -3.19 21.63
C GLU A 378 1.79 -3.23 22.22
N LYS A 379 1.04 -2.14 22.01
CA LYS A 379 -0.26 -1.90 22.62
C LYS A 379 -1.43 -2.40 21.76
N ASN A 380 -1.20 -2.63 20.46
CA ASN A 380 -2.23 -3.14 19.57
C ASN A 380 -2.35 -4.66 19.72
N PRO A 381 -3.45 -5.16 20.32
CA PRO A 381 -3.62 -6.60 20.56
C PRO A 381 -3.68 -7.42 19.27
N LEU A 382 -4.18 -6.85 18.17
CA LEU A 382 -4.25 -7.56 16.88
C LEU A 382 -2.85 -7.83 16.32
N ARG A 383 -1.90 -6.89 16.50
CA ARG A 383 -0.49 -7.12 16.10
C ARG A 383 0.12 -8.26 16.91
N ILE A 384 -0.11 -8.28 18.22
CA ILE A 384 0.37 -9.35 19.11
C ILE A 384 -0.21 -10.70 18.71
N HIS A 385 -1.52 -10.75 18.46
CA HIS A 385 -2.22 -11.94 18.03
C HIS A 385 -1.61 -12.56 16.77
N ILE A 386 -1.22 -11.74 15.79
CA ILE A 386 -0.56 -12.21 14.54
C ILE A 386 0.71 -13.00 14.85
N TYR A 387 1.59 -12.49 15.71
CA TYR A 387 2.86 -13.16 16.04
C TYR A 387 2.65 -14.38 16.93
N GLN A 388 1.71 -14.31 17.87
CA GLN A 388 1.36 -15.44 18.73
C GLN A 388 0.80 -16.62 17.92
N THR A 389 -0.15 -16.35 17.02
CA THR A 389 -0.75 -17.34 16.12
C THR A 389 0.29 -17.92 15.17
N ALA A 390 1.18 -17.07 14.62
CA ALA A 390 2.26 -17.54 13.75
C ALA A 390 3.24 -18.48 14.47
N ALA A 391 3.56 -18.22 15.75
CA ALA A 391 4.43 -19.11 16.52
C ALA A 391 3.75 -20.43 16.86
N ARG A 392 2.44 -20.43 17.14
CA ARG A 392 1.70 -21.67 17.46
C ARG A 392 1.45 -22.57 16.24
N ALA A 393 1.50 -22.02 15.04
CA ALA A 393 1.40 -22.76 13.79
C ALA A 393 2.73 -23.38 13.32
N HIS A 394 3.83 -23.04 13.99
CA HIS A 394 5.19 -23.44 13.66
C HIS A 394 5.63 -24.67 14.45
#